data_AF-A0A1C6R0A7-F1
#
_entry.id   AF-A0A1C6R0A7-F1
#
_cell.length_a   1.000
_cell.length_b   1.000
_cell.length_c   1.000
_cell.angle_alpha   90.00
_cell.angle_beta   90.00
_cell.angle_gamma   90.00
#
_symmetry.space_group_name_H-M   'P 1'
#
loop_
_entity.id
_entity.type
_entity.pdbx_description
1 polymer ?
#
loop_
_entity_poly.entity_id
_entity_poly.type
_entity_poly.pdbx_seq_one_letter_code
_entity_poly.pdbx_strand_id
1 'polypeptide(L)'
;MADIRRRAAVLGSPIAHSLSPVLHRAAYAELGLDDWSYDRFEVDEAALPGFVEALDPAWAGLSLTMPLKRAVIPLLDGISPTAASVEAVNTVVFTEDGRRVGDNTDIPGMIAALRERGVEKVESAAILGAGATASSALAALAVICAGPVTAYVRSKERGDEMRGWGQRLGVDVRVADWADGGRALDAPLVIATTPAGTTDALATGVPERPGILFDVLYEPWPTPLAAGWSARGGAVVGGLDLLVHQALLQVEQMTGLSPAPLAAMRRAGEAALAGR
;
A
#
# COMPACT_ATOMS: atom_id res chain seq x y z
N MET A 1 -10.91 30.66 11.13
CA MET A 1 -10.66 29.24 10.79
C MET A 1 -12.01 28.57 10.73
N ALA A 2 -12.29 27.76 9.70
CA ALA A 2 -13.55 27.01 9.63
C ALA A 2 -13.67 26.06 10.83
N ASP A 3 -14.90 25.84 11.30
CA ASP A 3 -15.18 24.86 12.34
C ASP A 3 -15.08 23.45 11.72
N ILE A 4 -14.20 22.59 12.26
CA ILE A 4 -13.95 21.27 11.69
C ILE A 4 -15.10 20.34 12.09
N ARG A 5 -15.86 19.88 11.10
CA ARG A 5 -17.05 19.03 11.29
C ARG A 5 -16.81 17.57 10.95
N ARG A 6 -15.78 17.28 10.16
CA ARG A 6 -15.41 15.91 9.76
C ARG A 6 -13.92 15.67 9.91
N ARG A 7 -13.57 14.48 10.39
CA ARG A 7 -12.19 14.09 10.70
C ARG A 7 -11.86 12.76 10.04
N ALA A 8 -10.67 12.67 9.46
CA ALA A 8 -10.07 11.41 9.08
C ALA A 8 -8.61 11.42 9.54
N ALA A 9 -7.97 10.24 9.55
CA ALA A 9 -6.56 10.17 9.87
C ALA A 9 -5.88 8.95 9.30
N VAL A 10 -4.55 8.99 9.27
CA VAL A 10 -3.71 7.80 9.12
C VAL A 10 -3.17 7.35 10.48
N LEU A 11 -3.26 6.05 10.76
CA LEU A 11 -2.73 5.42 11.96
C LEU A 11 -1.62 4.42 11.60
N GLY A 12 -0.58 4.36 12.43
CA GLY A 12 0.48 3.36 12.34
C GLY A 12 1.65 3.67 13.27
N SER A 13 2.67 2.83 13.25
CA SER A 13 3.89 3.03 14.03
C SER A 13 5.09 2.38 13.31
N PRO A 14 6.11 3.16 12.88
CA PRO A 14 6.19 4.63 12.93
C PRO A 14 5.27 5.30 11.89
N ILE A 15 4.84 6.54 12.15
CA ILE A 15 3.92 7.28 11.25
C ILE A 15 4.40 8.66 10.78
N ALA A 16 5.48 9.18 11.36
CA ALA A 16 5.91 10.57 11.16
C ALA A 16 6.09 10.96 9.69
N HIS A 17 6.62 10.03 8.88
CA HIS A 17 6.93 10.24 7.47
C HIS A 17 5.71 10.12 6.53
N SER A 18 4.55 9.70 7.03
CA SER A 18 3.38 9.45 6.18
C SER A 18 2.97 10.69 5.39
N LEU A 19 2.84 10.52 4.07
CA LEU A 19 2.35 11.54 3.15
C LEU A 19 0.81 11.53 3.01
N SER A 20 0.08 10.60 3.62
CA SER A 20 -1.39 10.57 3.54
C SER A 20 -2.03 11.90 3.95
N PRO A 21 -1.60 12.61 5.02
CA PRO A 21 -2.14 13.93 5.34
C PRO A 21 -1.92 14.97 4.24
N VAL A 22 -0.80 14.91 3.51
CA VAL A 22 -0.53 15.81 2.37
C VAL A 22 -1.52 15.54 1.25
N LEU A 23 -1.67 14.26 0.88
CA LEU A 23 -2.54 13.86 -0.23
C LEU A 23 -4.02 14.14 0.06
N HIS A 24 -4.50 13.77 1.25
CA HIS A 24 -5.90 13.97 1.63
C HIS A 24 -6.24 15.46 1.76
N ARG A 25 -5.37 16.28 2.38
CA ARG A 25 -5.63 17.73 2.49
C ARG A 25 -5.60 18.42 1.13
N ALA A 26 -4.73 17.99 0.21
CA ALA A 26 -4.75 18.47 -1.17
C ALA A 26 -6.07 18.12 -1.88
N ALA A 27 -6.57 16.91 -1.66
CA ALA A 27 -7.89 16.52 -2.19
C ALA A 27 -9.02 17.34 -1.58
N TYR A 28 -9.01 17.55 -0.27
CA TYR A 28 -10.05 18.30 0.45
C TYR A 28 -10.10 19.76 -0.01
N ALA A 29 -8.95 20.41 -0.20
CA ALA A 29 -8.88 21.76 -0.74
C ALA A 29 -9.50 21.87 -2.14
N GLU A 30 -9.20 20.92 -3.03
CA GLU A 30 -9.75 20.91 -4.40
C GLU A 30 -11.26 20.60 -4.42
N LEU A 31 -11.74 19.79 -3.46
CA LEU A 31 -13.15 19.44 -3.31
C LEU A 31 -13.97 20.48 -2.52
N GLY A 32 -13.35 21.56 -2.02
CA GLY A 32 -14.02 22.58 -1.21
C GLY A 32 -14.45 22.11 0.19
N LEU A 33 -13.76 21.10 0.74
CA LEU A 33 -14.02 20.50 2.05
C LEU A 33 -13.27 21.24 3.17
N ASP A 34 -13.52 22.54 3.31
CA ASP A 34 -12.83 23.42 4.27
C ASP A 34 -13.12 23.07 5.76
N ASP A 35 -14.16 22.27 6.02
CA ASP A 35 -14.57 21.78 7.33
C ASP A 35 -14.11 20.33 7.62
N TRP A 36 -13.19 19.80 6.80
CA TRP A 36 -12.57 18.50 7.00
C TRP A 36 -11.13 18.62 7.50
N SER A 37 -10.72 17.72 8.40
CA SER A 37 -9.31 17.53 8.75
C SER A 37 -8.85 16.11 8.39
N TYR A 38 -7.57 16.00 8.01
CA TYR A 38 -6.87 14.73 7.91
C TYR A 38 -5.57 14.80 8.68
N ASP A 39 -5.41 13.98 9.71
CA ASP A 39 -4.24 14.00 10.58
C ASP A 39 -3.50 12.66 10.61
N ARG A 40 -2.41 12.59 11.38
CA ARG A 40 -1.66 11.35 11.61
C ARG A 40 -1.49 11.11 13.10
N PHE A 41 -1.65 9.86 13.51
CA PHE A 41 -1.48 9.46 14.91
C PHE A 41 -0.56 8.25 14.98
N GLU A 42 0.39 8.31 15.90
CA GLU A 42 1.28 7.19 16.19
C GLU A 42 0.54 6.21 17.10
N VAL A 43 0.18 5.05 16.53
CA VAL A 43 -0.66 4.04 17.17
C VAL A 43 -0.10 2.67 16.80
N ASP A 44 0.18 1.85 17.80
CA ASP A 44 0.55 0.45 17.63
C ASP A 44 -0.67 -0.48 17.82
N GLU A 45 -0.47 -1.79 17.68
CA GLU A 45 -1.56 -2.76 17.80
C GLU A 45 -2.22 -2.76 19.18
N ALA A 46 -1.47 -2.43 20.24
CA ALA A 46 -1.97 -2.43 21.61
C ALA A 46 -2.84 -1.20 21.90
N ALA A 47 -2.47 -0.03 21.35
CA ALA A 47 -3.22 1.21 21.50
C ALA A 47 -4.43 1.30 20.56
N LEU A 48 -4.46 0.52 19.47
CA LEU A 48 -5.49 0.60 18.44
C LEU A 48 -6.94 0.44 18.97
N PRO A 49 -7.28 -0.56 19.82
CA PRO A 49 -8.64 -0.70 20.33
C PRO A 49 -9.11 0.55 21.08
N GLY A 50 -8.29 1.08 21.99
CA GLY A 50 -8.61 2.28 22.76
C GLY A 50 -8.75 3.54 21.88
N PHE A 51 -7.93 3.65 20.82
CA PHE A 51 -8.08 4.74 19.86
C PHE A 51 -9.43 4.67 19.13
N VAL A 52 -9.82 3.49 18.64
CA VAL A 52 -11.07 3.27 17.91
C VAL A 52 -12.30 3.46 18.80
N GLU A 53 -12.24 3.06 20.07
CA GLU A 53 -13.32 3.25 21.05
C GLU A 53 -13.55 4.72 21.41
N ALA A 54 -12.49 5.54 21.38
CA ALA A 54 -12.58 6.96 21.73
C ALA A 54 -13.10 7.86 20.60
N LEU A 55 -13.41 7.31 19.41
CA LEU A 55 -13.89 8.08 18.27
C LEU A 55 -15.32 8.55 18.48
N ASP A 56 -15.57 9.80 18.14
CA ASP A 56 -16.89 10.42 18.11
C ASP A 56 -17.51 10.38 16.70
N PRO A 57 -18.79 10.79 16.54
CA PRO A 57 -19.45 10.81 15.23
C PRO A 57 -18.89 11.81 14.21
N ALA A 58 -17.87 12.62 14.54
CA ALA A 58 -17.21 13.49 13.57
C ALA A 58 -16.21 12.72 12.70
N TRP A 59 -15.79 11.52 13.10
CA TRP A 59 -14.85 10.70 12.33
C TRP A 59 -15.51 10.06 11.11
N ALA A 60 -14.94 10.29 9.93
CA ALA A 60 -15.39 9.74 8.66
C ALA A 60 -14.61 8.50 8.23
N GLY A 61 -13.32 8.41 8.60
CA GLY A 61 -12.54 7.21 8.34
C GLY A 61 -11.11 7.23 8.85
N LEU A 62 -10.45 6.08 8.73
CA LEU A 62 -9.06 5.87 9.09
C LEU A 62 -8.33 5.17 7.95
N SER A 63 -7.18 5.69 7.53
CA SER A 63 -6.21 4.91 6.77
C SER A 63 -5.27 4.21 7.75
N LEU A 64 -4.88 2.98 7.43
CA LEU A 64 -4.07 2.14 8.31
C LEU A 64 -2.81 1.70 7.58
N THR A 65 -1.66 1.94 8.21
CA THR A 65 -0.38 1.39 7.79
C THR A 65 0.13 0.38 8.80
N MET A 66 1.35 -0.13 8.59
CA MET A 66 2.01 -1.02 9.54
C MET A 66 1.99 -0.44 10.96
N PRO A 67 1.74 -1.25 12.01
CA PRO A 67 1.42 -2.69 11.97
C PRO A 67 -0.09 -3.02 11.85
N LEU A 68 -0.95 -2.02 11.68
CA LEU A 68 -2.37 -2.08 12.04
C LEU A 68 -3.29 -2.81 11.04
N LYS A 69 -2.80 -3.12 9.83
CA LYS A 69 -3.64 -3.61 8.73
C LYS A 69 -4.36 -4.93 9.01
N ARG A 70 -3.78 -5.79 9.85
CA ARG A 70 -4.43 -7.02 10.32
C ARG A 70 -5.11 -6.81 11.68
N ALA A 71 -4.46 -6.06 12.57
CA ALA A 71 -4.91 -5.81 13.94
C ALA A 71 -6.27 -5.11 14.04
N VAL A 72 -6.67 -4.32 13.02
CA VAL A 72 -7.97 -3.66 13.03
C VAL A 72 -9.15 -4.61 12.79
N ILE A 73 -8.95 -5.73 12.09
CA ILE A 73 -10.05 -6.56 11.57
C ILE A 73 -11.04 -6.99 12.68
N PRO A 74 -10.60 -7.42 13.88
CA PRO A 74 -11.50 -7.79 14.97
C PRO A 74 -12.33 -6.62 15.54
N LEU A 75 -11.99 -5.37 15.20
CA LEU A 75 -12.66 -4.15 15.69
C LEU A 75 -13.73 -3.62 14.72
N LEU A 76 -13.92 -4.29 13.58
CA LEU A 76 -14.80 -3.87 12.50
C LEU A 76 -16.09 -4.69 12.47
N ASP A 77 -17.17 -4.06 12.01
CA ASP A 77 -18.47 -4.71 11.82
C ASP A 77 -18.54 -5.53 10.53
N GLY A 78 -17.62 -5.26 9.60
CA GLY A 78 -17.49 -6.00 8.35
C GLY A 78 -16.29 -5.53 7.54
N ILE A 79 -15.85 -6.38 6.62
CA ILE A 79 -14.79 -6.06 5.66
C ILE A 79 -15.26 -6.37 4.23
N SER A 80 -14.76 -5.62 3.27
CA SER A 80 -15.06 -5.83 1.85
C SER A 80 -14.54 -7.19 1.37
N PRO A 81 -15.08 -7.74 0.26
CA PRO A 81 -14.51 -8.93 -0.38
C PRO A 81 -13.03 -8.75 -0.75
N THR A 82 -12.64 -7.54 -1.16
CA THR A 82 -11.25 -7.17 -1.49
C THR A 82 -10.34 -7.34 -0.28
N ALA A 83 -10.68 -6.74 0.86
CA ALA A 83 -9.91 -6.87 2.10
C ALA A 83 -9.92 -8.31 2.63
N ALA A 84 -11.07 -8.98 2.57
CA ALA A 84 -11.21 -10.36 3.01
C ALA A 84 -10.27 -11.29 2.25
N SER A 85 -10.08 -11.09 0.93
CA SER A 85 -9.25 -11.96 0.08
C SER A 85 -7.80 -12.12 0.55
N VAL A 86 -7.28 -11.15 1.31
CA VAL A 86 -5.88 -11.12 1.79
C VAL A 86 -5.75 -10.89 3.30
N GLU A 87 -6.88 -10.81 4.00
CA GLU A 87 -6.97 -10.55 5.44
C GLU A 87 -6.15 -9.32 5.85
N ALA A 88 -6.30 -8.23 5.09
CA ALA A 88 -5.65 -6.96 5.36
C ALA A 88 -6.58 -5.81 5.01
N VAL A 89 -6.70 -4.85 5.92
CA VAL A 89 -7.50 -3.63 5.81
C VAL A 89 -6.57 -2.44 5.93
N ASN A 90 -6.49 -1.60 4.89
CA ASN A 90 -5.74 -0.33 4.96
C ASN A 90 -6.69 0.89 5.08
N THR A 91 -8.01 0.67 5.04
CA THR A 91 -9.02 1.73 4.99
C THR A 91 -10.21 1.33 5.86
N VAL A 92 -10.62 2.20 6.78
CA VAL A 92 -11.84 2.06 7.58
C VAL A 92 -12.73 3.25 7.29
N VAL A 93 -14.01 2.98 7.03
CA VAL A 93 -15.04 3.99 6.83
C VAL A 93 -16.05 3.87 7.96
N PHE A 94 -16.40 5.01 8.57
CA PHE A 94 -17.49 5.10 9.53
C PHE A 94 -18.75 5.51 8.77
N THR A 95 -19.70 4.59 8.66
CA THR A 95 -20.93 4.80 7.90
C THR A 95 -21.95 5.61 8.70
N GLU A 96 -22.93 6.21 8.03
CA GLU A 96 -23.96 7.03 8.68
C GLU A 96 -24.80 6.26 9.71
N ASP A 97 -24.93 4.94 9.53
CA ASP A 97 -25.59 4.03 10.48
C ASP A 97 -24.68 3.60 11.66
N GLY A 98 -23.47 4.17 11.76
CA GLY A 98 -22.53 3.98 12.86
C GLY A 98 -21.64 2.75 12.75
N ARG A 99 -21.70 2.00 11.64
CA ARG A 99 -20.84 0.82 11.43
C ARG A 99 -19.43 1.20 10.99
N ARG A 100 -18.49 0.31 11.28
CA ARG A 100 -17.07 0.37 10.94
C ARG A 100 -16.80 -0.65 9.85
N VAL A 101 -16.66 -0.19 8.61
CA VAL A 101 -16.45 -1.07 7.45
C VAL A 101 -15.01 -0.94 6.96
N GLY A 102 -14.33 -2.07 6.85
CA GLY A 102 -12.95 -2.14 6.37
C GLY A 102 -12.84 -2.45 4.88
N ASP A 103 -11.87 -1.82 4.21
CA ASP A 103 -11.48 -2.11 2.83
C ASP A 103 -9.95 -2.13 2.66
N ASN A 104 -9.50 -2.62 1.51
CA ASN A 104 -8.11 -2.64 1.09
C ASN A 104 -7.96 -1.94 -0.26
N THR A 105 -7.57 -0.67 -0.22
CA THR A 105 -7.32 0.16 -1.39
C THR A 105 -5.91 -0.02 -1.97
N ASP A 106 -5.01 -0.77 -1.31
CA ASP A 106 -3.69 -1.07 -1.86
C ASP A 106 -3.80 -1.97 -3.10
N ILE A 107 -4.71 -2.94 -3.11
CA ILE A 107 -4.88 -3.88 -4.24
C ILE A 107 -5.25 -3.14 -5.53
N PRO A 108 -6.38 -2.42 -5.62
CA PRO A 108 -6.70 -1.63 -6.80
C PRO A 108 -5.68 -0.51 -7.04
N GLY A 109 -5.07 0.05 -5.99
CA GLY A 109 -4.03 1.06 -6.12
C GLY A 109 -2.75 0.56 -6.81
N MET A 110 -2.29 -0.64 -6.47
CA MET A 110 -1.14 -1.28 -7.12
C MET A 110 -1.44 -1.60 -8.59
N ILE A 111 -2.64 -2.09 -8.89
CA ILE A 111 -3.08 -2.35 -10.27
C ILE A 111 -3.06 -1.05 -11.09
N ALA A 112 -3.60 0.04 -10.55
CA ALA A 112 -3.62 1.34 -11.22
C ALA A 112 -2.20 1.90 -11.44
N ALA A 113 -1.33 1.82 -10.42
CA ALA A 113 0.06 2.24 -10.52
C ALA A 113 0.85 1.47 -11.59
N LEU A 114 0.65 0.15 -11.68
CA LEU A 114 1.27 -0.69 -12.71
C LEU A 114 0.77 -0.35 -14.11
N ARG A 115 -0.55 -0.19 -14.29
CA ARG A 115 -1.16 0.17 -15.58
C ARG A 115 -0.75 1.55 -16.07
N GLU A 116 -0.61 2.53 -15.18
CA GLU A 116 -0.10 3.86 -15.53
C GLU A 116 1.31 3.81 -16.12
N ARG A 117 2.07 2.76 -15.83
CA ARG A 117 3.39 2.49 -16.40
C ARG A 117 3.36 1.52 -17.58
N GLY A 118 2.18 1.22 -18.12
CA GLY A 118 1.97 0.34 -19.26
C GLY A 118 2.03 -1.15 -18.94
N VAL A 119 1.99 -1.53 -17.65
CA VAL A 119 2.05 -2.94 -17.22
C VAL A 119 0.64 -3.52 -17.14
N GLU A 120 0.14 -4.04 -18.25
CA GLU A 120 -1.18 -4.70 -18.29
C GLU A 120 -1.12 -6.18 -17.89
N LYS A 121 -0.10 -6.90 -18.37
CA LYS A 121 0.14 -8.31 -18.06
C LYS A 121 1.63 -8.62 -18.00
N VAL A 122 2.01 -9.58 -17.17
CA VAL A 122 3.37 -10.14 -17.10
C VAL A 122 3.33 -11.67 -17.03
N GLU A 123 4.37 -12.31 -17.54
CA GLU A 123 4.46 -13.78 -17.62
C GLU A 123 4.78 -14.44 -16.28
N SER A 124 5.49 -13.75 -15.40
CA SER A 124 5.80 -14.17 -14.04
C SER A 124 6.19 -12.96 -13.20
N ALA A 125 6.16 -13.11 -11.87
CA ALA A 125 6.57 -12.06 -10.96
C ALA A 125 7.29 -12.62 -9.72
N ALA A 126 8.07 -11.76 -9.08
CA ALA A 126 8.66 -12.03 -7.77
C ALA A 126 8.15 -11.03 -6.74
N ILE A 127 7.92 -11.50 -5.51
CA ILE A 127 7.64 -10.66 -4.35
C ILE A 127 8.79 -10.81 -3.37
N LEU A 128 9.41 -9.68 -3.01
CA LEU A 128 10.37 -9.61 -1.91
C LEU A 128 9.60 -9.19 -0.65
N GLY A 129 9.33 -10.16 0.23
CA GLY A 129 8.57 -9.96 1.47
C GLY A 129 7.30 -10.82 1.58
N ALA A 130 6.71 -10.82 2.78
CA ALA A 130 5.51 -11.62 3.12
C ALA A 130 4.63 -10.96 4.20
N GLY A 131 4.58 -9.62 4.22
CA GLY A 131 3.70 -8.86 5.12
C GLY A 131 2.32 -8.59 4.52
N ALA A 132 1.50 -7.77 5.19
CA ALA A 132 0.17 -7.38 4.70
C ALA A 132 0.21 -6.66 3.32
N THR A 133 1.28 -5.92 3.04
CA THR A 133 1.49 -5.33 1.72
C THR A 133 1.87 -6.39 0.68
N ALA A 134 2.60 -7.44 1.06
CA ALA A 134 2.94 -8.56 0.17
C ALA A 134 1.70 -9.37 -0.21
N SER A 135 0.77 -9.59 0.72
CA SER A 135 -0.50 -10.24 0.40
C SER A 135 -1.35 -9.40 -0.54
N SER A 136 -1.37 -8.07 -0.36
CA SER A 136 -2.04 -7.14 -1.28
C SER A 136 -1.38 -7.14 -2.67
N ALA A 137 -0.05 -7.20 -2.74
CA ALA A 137 0.69 -7.36 -3.99
C ALA A 137 0.36 -8.68 -4.70
N LEU A 138 0.23 -9.78 -3.96
CA LEU A 138 -0.19 -11.06 -4.52
C LEU A 138 -1.61 -11.00 -5.11
N ALA A 139 -2.55 -10.32 -4.44
CA ALA A 139 -3.89 -10.10 -4.98
C ALA A 139 -3.90 -9.20 -6.22
N ALA A 140 -3.07 -8.16 -6.27
CA ALA A 140 -2.87 -7.37 -7.49
C ALA A 140 -2.29 -8.24 -8.63
N LEU A 141 -1.35 -9.13 -8.31
CA LEU A 141 -0.75 -10.06 -9.27
C LEU A 141 -1.71 -11.16 -9.74
N ALA A 142 -2.76 -11.50 -8.99
CA ALA A 142 -3.82 -12.37 -9.50
C ALA A 142 -4.52 -11.76 -10.73
N VAL A 143 -4.47 -10.43 -10.89
CA VAL A 143 -4.99 -9.71 -12.06
C VAL A 143 -3.92 -9.48 -13.11
N ILE A 144 -2.69 -9.15 -12.72
CA ILE A 144 -1.62 -8.72 -13.65
C ILE A 144 -0.74 -9.87 -14.14
N CYS A 145 -0.49 -10.89 -13.31
CA CYS A 145 0.42 -11.99 -13.64
C CYS A 145 -0.35 -13.16 -14.27
N ALA A 146 0.13 -13.66 -15.41
CA ALA A 146 -0.45 -14.81 -16.10
C ALA A 146 0.18 -16.16 -15.68
N GLY A 147 1.38 -16.12 -15.07
CA GLY A 147 2.11 -17.31 -14.63
C GLY A 147 2.46 -17.27 -13.15
N PRO A 148 3.53 -17.99 -12.74
CA PRO A 148 3.85 -18.17 -11.33
C PRO A 148 4.34 -16.89 -10.66
N VAL A 149 4.02 -16.77 -9.37
CA VAL A 149 4.56 -15.75 -8.48
C VAL A 149 5.52 -16.39 -7.50
N THR A 150 6.76 -15.91 -7.43
CA THR A 150 7.75 -16.42 -6.45
C THR A 150 7.87 -15.45 -5.29
N ALA A 151 7.49 -15.87 -4.08
CA ALA A 151 7.67 -15.11 -2.85
C ALA A 151 8.99 -15.48 -2.16
N TYR A 152 9.84 -14.49 -1.94
CA TYR A 152 11.11 -14.63 -1.23
C TYR A 152 10.92 -14.21 0.23
N VAL A 153 11.11 -15.16 1.14
CA VAL A 153 10.72 -15.01 2.55
C VAL A 153 11.81 -15.51 3.50
N ARG A 154 11.80 -15.00 4.74
CA ARG A 154 12.81 -15.38 5.76
C ARG A 154 12.42 -16.59 6.60
N SER A 155 11.14 -16.97 6.61
CA SER A 155 10.65 -18.05 7.46
C SER A 155 9.66 -18.93 6.71
N LYS A 156 9.61 -20.20 7.12
CA LYS A 156 8.71 -21.20 6.52
C LYS A 156 7.25 -20.81 6.72
N GLU A 157 6.90 -20.29 7.89
CA GLU A 157 5.54 -19.88 8.26
C GLU A 157 5.04 -18.79 7.32
N ARG A 158 5.88 -17.78 7.02
CA ARG A 158 5.57 -16.74 6.05
C ARG A 158 5.39 -17.28 4.63
N GLY A 159 6.19 -18.28 4.26
CA GLY A 159 6.02 -18.99 2.99
C GLY A 159 4.69 -19.73 2.89
N ASP A 160 4.30 -20.41 3.98
CA ASP A 160 3.03 -21.13 4.05
C ASP A 160 1.83 -20.16 4.06
N GLU A 161 1.95 -18.98 4.69
CA GLU A 161 1.00 -17.88 4.52
C GLU A 161 0.89 -17.50 3.03
N MET A 162 1.98 -17.13 2.35
CA MET A 162 1.91 -16.73 0.94
C MET A 162 1.27 -17.79 0.03
N ARG A 163 1.51 -19.09 0.29
CA ARG A 163 0.83 -20.18 -0.43
C ARG A 163 -0.66 -20.24 -0.16
N GLY A 164 -1.09 -20.08 1.10
CA GLY A 164 -2.52 -20.06 1.44
C GLY A 164 -3.28 -18.95 0.71
N TRP A 165 -2.66 -17.78 0.59
CA TRP A 165 -3.23 -16.65 -0.12
C TRP A 165 -3.23 -16.92 -1.63
N GLY A 166 -2.17 -17.54 -2.15
CA GLY A 166 -2.11 -18.03 -3.53
C GLY A 166 -3.26 -18.99 -3.87
N GLN A 167 -3.53 -19.98 -3.01
CA GLN A 167 -4.64 -20.91 -3.18
C GLN A 167 -6.00 -20.19 -3.20
N ARG A 168 -6.21 -19.24 -2.27
CA ARG A 168 -7.44 -18.46 -2.19
C ARG A 168 -7.66 -17.58 -3.42
N LEU A 169 -6.58 -17.06 -3.99
CA LEU A 169 -6.60 -16.15 -5.14
C LEU A 169 -6.48 -16.88 -6.49
N GLY A 170 -6.23 -18.19 -6.50
CA GLY A 170 -6.00 -18.96 -7.72
C GLY A 170 -4.65 -18.67 -8.40
N VAL A 171 -3.62 -18.30 -7.63
CA VAL A 171 -2.27 -17.98 -8.13
C VAL A 171 -1.29 -19.10 -7.76
N ASP A 172 -0.49 -19.57 -8.73
CA ASP A 172 0.64 -20.49 -8.46
C ASP A 172 1.75 -19.75 -7.70
N VAL A 173 1.75 -19.89 -6.37
CA VAL A 173 2.76 -19.29 -5.50
C VAL A 173 3.87 -20.28 -5.20
N ARG A 174 5.07 -19.93 -5.65
CA ARG A 174 6.32 -20.58 -5.29
C ARG A 174 6.96 -19.83 -4.14
N VAL A 175 7.65 -20.54 -3.27
CA VAL A 175 8.35 -19.96 -2.12
C VAL A 175 9.83 -20.25 -2.26
N ALA A 176 10.65 -19.23 -2.10
CA ALA A 176 12.11 -19.31 -2.07
C ALA A 176 12.66 -18.67 -0.79
N ASP A 177 13.85 -19.07 -0.40
CA ASP A 177 14.54 -18.50 0.75
C ASP A 177 14.97 -17.05 0.44
N TRP A 178 14.90 -16.16 1.42
CA TRP A 178 15.39 -14.79 1.31
C TRP A 178 16.88 -14.73 0.91
N ALA A 179 17.68 -15.70 1.33
CA ALA A 179 19.09 -15.81 0.93
C ALA A 179 19.27 -15.95 -0.59
N ASP A 180 18.27 -16.49 -1.29
CA ASP A 180 18.24 -16.59 -2.75
C ASP A 180 17.60 -15.36 -3.43
N GLY A 181 17.33 -14.28 -2.68
CA GLY A 181 16.63 -13.08 -3.14
C GLY A 181 17.23 -12.41 -4.38
N GLY A 182 18.52 -12.63 -4.67
CA GLY A 182 19.15 -12.18 -5.91
C GLY A 182 18.51 -12.76 -7.17
N ARG A 183 17.96 -13.99 -7.10
CA ARG A 183 17.24 -14.62 -8.22
C ARG A 183 15.89 -13.95 -8.50
N ALA A 184 15.34 -13.22 -7.54
CA ALA A 184 14.10 -12.47 -7.75
C ALA A 184 14.28 -11.39 -8.82
N LEU A 185 15.48 -10.84 -8.93
CA LEU A 185 15.80 -9.68 -9.77
C LEU A 185 15.71 -9.98 -11.27
N ASP A 186 15.75 -11.26 -11.65
CA ASP A 186 15.60 -11.73 -13.03
C ASP A 186 14.13 -11.84 -13.47
N ALA A 187 13.16 -11.67 -12.56
CA ALA A 187 11.76 -11.76 -12.91
C ALA A 187 11.31 -10.57 -13.79
N PRO A 188 10.35 -10.77 -14.71
CA PRO A 188 9.78 -9.70 -15.51
C PRO A 188 9.19 -8.54 -14.68
N LEU A 189 8.64 -8.87 -13.51
CA LEU A 189 8.16 -7.91 -12.52
C LEU A 189 8.61 -8.33 -11.12
N VAL A 190 9.24 -7.41 -10.40
CA VAL A 190 9.65 -7.57 -9.00
C VAL A 190 8.90 -6.57 -8.15
N ILE A 191 8.19 -7.04 -7.13
CA ILE A 191 7.52 -6.17 -6.15
C ILE A 191 8.26 -6.27 -4.81
N ALA A 192 8.90 -5.19 -4.40
CA ALA A 192 9.57 -5.08 -3.11
C ALA A 192 8.61 -4.48 -2.09
N THR A 193 8.26 -5.26 -1.05
CA THR A 193 7.33 -4.84 0.00
C THR A 193 7.96 -4.77 1.39
N THR A 194 9.29 -4.81 1.46
CA THR A 194 10.04 -4.86 2.71
C THR A 194 10.33 -3.47 3.28
N PRO A 195 10.59 -3.34 4.59
CA PRO A 195 11.07 -2.09 5.18
C PRO A 195 12.37 -1.59 4.53
N ALA A 196 12.60 -0.27 4.62
CA ALA A 196 13.82 0.38 4.15
C ALA A 196 15.09 -0.32 4.67
N GLY A 197 16.13 -0.39 3.83
CA GLY A 197 17.38 -1.08 4.14
C GLY A 197 17.37 -2.59 3.89
N THR A 198 16.20 -3.22 3.75
CA THR A 198 16.11 -4.69 3.64
C THR A 198 16.63 -5.22 2.32
N THR A 199 16.41 -4.51 1.22
CA THR A 199 16.80 -4.91 -0.14
C THR A 199 18.12 -4.30 -0.60
N ASP A 200 18.80 -3.50 0.23
CA ASP A 200 20.01 -2.78 -0.15
C ASP A 200 21.12 -3.71 -0.63
N ALA A 201 21.29 -4.86 0.03
CA ALA A 201 22.26 -5.87 -0.37
C ALA A 201 21.96 -6.52 -1.75
N LEU A 202 20.73 -6.40 -2.24
CA LEU A 202 20.33 -6.89 -3.57
C LEU A 202 20.65 -5.89 -4.68
N ALA A 203 20.90 -4.61 -4.36
CA ALA A 203 21.12 -3.56 -5.35
C ALA A 203 22.32 -3.82 -6.27
N THR A 204 23.36 -4.49 -5.76
CA THR A 204 24.54 -4.87 -6.55
C THR A 204 24.24 -5.98 -7.57
N GLY A 205 23.17 -6.76 -7.34
CA GLY A 205 22.78 -7.91 -8.17
C GLY A 205 21.79 -7.58 -9.29
N VAL A 206 21.39 -6.31 -9.47
CA VAL A 206 20.44 -5.95 -10.54
C VAL A 206 21.04 -6.32 -11.90
N PRO A 207 20.33 -7.09 -12.76
CA PRO A 207 20.85 -7.57 -14.03
C PRO A 207 21.00 -6.44 -15.05
N GLU A 208 21.83 -6.63 -16.09
CA GLU A 208 22.09 -5.61 -17.13
C GLU A 208 20.84 -5.11 -17.85
N ARG A 209 19.82 -5.98 -17.98
CA ARG A 209 18.53 -5.67 -18.61
C ARG A 209 17.42 -6.08 -17.65
N PRO A 210 17.20 -5.30 -16.58
CA PRO A 210 16.21 -5.66 -15.59
C PRO A 210 14.80 -5.45 -16.15
N GLY A 211 13.84 -6.22 -15.63
CA GLY A 211 12.43 -6.03 -15.90
C GLY A 211 11.89 -4.78 -15.20
N ILE A 212 10.73 -4.92 -14.58
CA ILE A 212 10.05 -3.83 -13.87
C ILE A 212 10.23 -4.02 -12.37
N LEU A 213 10.63 -2.97 -11.68
CA LEU A 213 10.59 -2.93 -10.22
C LEU A 213 9.39 -2.11 -9.75
N PHE A 214 8.61 -2.67 -8.85
CA PHE A 214 7.67 -1.94 -8.02
C PHE A 214 8.20 -1.94 -6.59
N ASP A 215 8.79 -0.83 -6.16
CA ASP A 215 9.21 -0.65 -4.78
C ASP A 215 8.14 0.14 -4.04
N VAL A 216 7.52 -0.46 -3.01
CA VAL A 216 6.43 0.20 -2.26
C VAL A 216 6.92 1.33 -1.36
N LEU A 217 8.24 1.47 -1.19
CA LEU A 217 8.82 2.58 -0.46
C LEU A 217 8.80 3.84 -1.31
N TYR A 218 8.52 4.97 -0.66
CA TYR A 218 8.63 6.31 -1.24
C TYR A 218 9.59 7.20 -0.46
N GLU A 219 10.12 6.70 0.65
CA GLU A 219 11.07 7.40 1.50
C GLU A 219 11.86 6.39 2.34
N PRO A 220 13.20 6.48 2.38
CA PRO A 220 14.04 7.31 1.50
C PRO A 220 13.88 6.95 0.01
N TRP A 221 14.09 7.92 -0.90
CA TRP A 221 13.95 7.71 -2.34
C TRP A 221 15.04 8.41 -3.16
N PRO A 222 15.60 7.78 -4.21
CA PRO A 222 15.42 6.37 -4.59
C PRO A 222 16.01 5.42 -3.54
N THR A 223 15.41 4.23 -3.37
CA THR A 223 16.06 3.15 -2.61
C THR A 223 17.31 2.67 -3.37
N PRO A 224 18.30 2.05 -2.71
CA PRO A 224 19.47 1.50 -3.42
C PRO A 224 19.08 0.52 -4.54
N LEU A 225 18.04 -0.29 -4.32
CA LEU A 225 17.52 -1.20 -5.33
C LEU A 225 16.92 -0.43 -6.52
N ALA A 226 16.07 0.57 -6.28
CA ALA A 226 15.47 1.40 -7.33
C ALA A 226 16.51 2.22 -8.11
N ALA A 227 17.54 2.73 -7.42
CA ALA A 227 18.67 3.41 -8.04
C ALA A 227 19.45 2.47 -8.97
N GLY A 228 19.76 1.26 -8.50
CA GLY A 228 20.42 0.22 -9.30
C GLY A 228 19.61 -0.21 -10.52
N TRP A 229 18.27 -0.23 -10.38
CA TRP A 229 17.32 -0.51 -11.46
C TRP A 229 17.34 0.56 -12.55
N SER A 230 17.19 1.82 -12.12
CA SER A 230 17.16 2.99 -13.01
C SER A 230 18.49 3.18 -13.74
N ALA A 231 19.61 2.94 -13.07
CA ALA A 231 20.95 3.04 -13.67
C ALA A 231 21.18 2.05 -14.82
N ARG A 232 20.37 0.98 -14.90
CA ARG A 232 20.40 -0.03 -15.97
C ARG A 232 19.25 0.11 -16.96
N GLY A 233 18.53 1.24 -16.91
CA GLY A 233 17.41 1.54 -17.83
C GLY A 233 16.13 0.76 -17.53
N GLY A 234 16.04 0.09 -16.37
CA GLY A 234 14.83 -0.60 -15.96
C GLY A 234 13.71 0.35 -15.56
N ALA A 235 12.46 -0.06 -15.77
CA ALA A 235 11.29 0.70 -15.32
C ALA A 235 11.11 0.56 -13.81
N VAL A 236 10.80 1.68 -13.14
CA VAL A 236 10.53 1.72 -11.70
C VAL A 236 9.15 2.32 -11.45
N VAL A 237 8.32 1.59 -10.71
CA VAL A 237 7.10 2.08 -10.08
C VAL A 237 7.42 2.32 -8.61
N GLY A 238 7.23 3.55 -8.15
CA GLY A 238 7.61 3.95 -6.79
C GLY A 238 6.45 3.85 -5.80
N GLY A 239 6.77 3.89 -4.50
CA GLY A 239 5.77 3.86 -3.44
C GLY A 239 4.80 5.04 -3.48
N LEU A 240 5.20 6.17 -4.07
CA LEU A 240 4.31 7.32 -4.24
C LEU A 240 3.20 7.01 -5.25
N ASP A 241 3.50 6.25 -6.31
CA ASP A 241 2.51 5.85 -7.30
C ASP A 241 1.43 4.98 -6.64
N LEU A 242 1.82 4.03 -5.80
CA LEU A 242 0.89 3.27 -4.95
C LEU A 242 0.11 4.21 -4.03
N LEU A 243 0.81 5.05 -3.27
CA LEU A 243 0.23 5.88 -2.22
C LEU A 243 -0.85 6.82 -2.77
N VAL A 244 -0.63 7.42 -3.93
CA VAL A 244 -1.58 8.32 -4.59
C VAL A 244 -2.84 7.56 -5.01
N HIS A 245 -2.71 6.41 -5.67
CA HIS A 245 -3.87 5.64 -6.14
C HIS A 245 -4.67 5.03 -4.98
N GLN A 246 -4.02 4.53 -3.93
CA GLN A 246 -4.74 4.01 -2.76
C GLN A 246 -5.41 5.13 -1.94
N ALA A 247 -4.81 6.32 -1.89
CA ALA A 247 -5.37 7.48 -1.18
C ALA A 247 -6.56 8.07 -1.94
N LEU A 248 -6.52 8.05 -3.28
CA LEU A 248 -7.64 8.48 -4.12
C LEU A 248 -8.90 7.73 -3.73
N LEU A 249 -8.83 6.39 -3.66
CA LEU A 249 -9.96 5.55 -3.28
C LEU A 249 -10.40 5.80 -1.83
N GLN A 250 -9.46 6.05 -0.91
CA GLN A 250 -9.79 6.43 0.47
C GLN A 250 -10.56 7.75 0.54
N VAL A 251 -10.15 8.77 -0.22
CA VAL A 251 -10.87 10.05 -0.29
C VAL A 251 -12.30 9.81 -0.77
N GLU A 252 -12.49 9.05 -1.85
CA GLU A 252 -13.82 8.76 -2.39
C GLU A 252 -14.70 8.01 -1.37
N GLN A 253 -14.15 6.99 -0.73
CA GLN A 253 -14.86 6.19 0.28
C GLN A 253 -15.23 7.00 1.53
N MET A 254 -14.32 7.83 2.03
CA MET A 254 -14.54 8.60 3.25
C MET A 254 -15.47 9.80 3.02
N THR A 255 -15.35 10.48 1.88
CA THR A 255 -16.09 11.72 1.60
C THR A 255 -17.39 11.50 0.83
N GLY A 256 -17.53 10.35 0.15
CA GLY A 256 -18.63 10.10 -0.79
C GLY A 256 -18.53 10.89 -2.10
N LEU A 257 -17.44 11.64 -2.33
CA LEU A 257 -17.24 12.45 -3.53
C LEU A 257 -16.31 11.73 -4.52
N SER A 258 -16.78 11.57 -5.76
CA SER A 258 -16.01 10.95 -6.86
C SER A 258 -16.25 11.72 -8.18
N PRO A 259 -15.24 11.88 -9.05
CA PRO A 259 -13.86 11.40 -8.88
C PRO A 259 -13.06 12.25 -7.89
N ALA A 260 -12.22 11.61 -7.08
CA ALA A 260 -11.22 12.33 -6.29
C ALA A 260 -10.10 12.93 -7.18
N PRO A 261 -9.50 14.07 -6.79
CA PRO A 261 -8.66 14.88 -7.67
C PRO A 261 -7.22 14.34 -7.80
N LEU A 262 -7.05 13.25 -8.56
CA LEU A 262 -5.78 12.53 -8.74
C LEU A 262 -4.58 13.46 -9.02
N ALA A 263 -4.73 14.39 -9.97
CA ALA A 263 -3.65 15.26 -10.38
C ALA A 263 -3.21 16.23 -9.26
N ALA A 264 -4.15 16.72 -8.44
CA ALA A 264 -3.83 17.59 -7.31
C ALA A 264 -3.10 16.81 -6.21
N MET A 265 -3.59 15.61 -5.89
CA MET A 265 -2.98 14.71 -4.91
C MET A 265 -1.54 14.35 -5.32
N ARG A 266 -1.34 13.94 -6.59
CA ARG A 266 -0.02 13.60 -7.12
C ARG A 266 0.98 14.75 -7.00
N ARG A 267 0.60 15.95 -7.48
CA ARG A 267 1.46 17.15 -7.38
C ARG A 267 1.84 17.47 -5.94
N ALA A 268 0.90 17.35 -5.01
CA ALA A 268 1.16 17.61 -3.59
C ALA A 268 2.14 16.59 -2.99
N GLY A 269 1.97 15.31 -3.31
CA GLY A 269 2.89 14.25 -2.89
C GLY A 269 4.31 14.43 -3.43
N GLU A 270 4.43 14.73 -4.73
CA GLU A 270 5.71 15.00 -5.38
C GLU A 270 6.43 16.21 -4.76
N ALA A 271 5.70 17.32 -4.56
CA ALA A 271 6.25 18.51 -3.92
C ALA A 271 6.72 18.24 -2.48
N ALA A 272 5.96 17.44 -1.72
CA ALA A 272 6.32 17.08 -0.36
C ALA A 272 7.49 16.11 -0.25
N LEU A 273 7.78 15.30 -1.28
CA LEU A 273 9.00 14.50 -1.36
C LEU A 273 10.22 15.32 -1.78
N ALA A 274 10.05 16.23 -2.75
CA ALA A 274 11.12 17.10 -3.22
C ALA A 274 11.62 18.08 -2.14
N GLY A 275 10.78 18.40 -1.14
CA GLY A 275 11.12 19.30 -0.04
C GLY A 275 11.80 18.64 1.17
N ARG A 276 12.13 17.34 1.12
CA ARG A 276 12.78 16.61 2.22
C ARG A 276 14.29 16.49 2.04
#